data_AF-A0A495Z3P6-F1
#
_entry.id   AF-A0A495Z3P6-F1
#
_cell.length_a   1.000
_cell.length_b   1.000
_cell.length_c   1.000
_cell.angle_alpha   90.00
_cell.angle_beta   90.00
_cell.angle_gamma   90.00
#
_symmetry.space_group_name_H-M   'P 1'
#
loop_
_entity.id
_entity.type
_entity.pdbx_description
1 polymer ?
#
loop_
_entity_poly.entity_id
_entity_poly.type
_entity_poly.pdbx_seq_one_letter_code
_entity_poly.pdbx_strand_id
1 'polypeptide(L)'
;MQEYAAIKPTVYVETSVISYLTSFPSRNSLVSSRQEATRQLWNEHFDDFKFIVSDIVITEIRDGDEEEAQLRLKAIANLTRLDISPPADGLAQLLLDTVAVPHNSPQDAQHIAIAAVHNLDYLISWNYKHLVNENKRQYINRVCRDAGFQPTTICTPIDLIEEIKMKEKPDPPTDPILEEIYRMKEEFAAKFNSMEELTVYLKEVNAQEKARGRKYRPAPPPPPDFEERIEKMYKELGIVRKSEDKVSDA
;
A
#
# COMPACT_ATOMS: atom_id res chain seq x y z
N MET A 1 -16.84 20.81 -10.33
CA MET A 1 -16.32 20.04 -9.19
C MET A 1 -17.05 18.71 -9.24
N GLN A 2 -16.36 17.64 -9.62
CA GLN A 2 -16.97 16.31 -9.73
C GLN A 2 -17.08 15.78 -8.30
N GLU A 3 -18.31 15.64 -7.82
CA GLU A 3 -18.61 15.15 -6.48
C GLU A 3 -18.31 13.65 -6.46
N TYR A 4 -17.05 13.31 -6.18
CA TYR A 4 -16.68 11.94 -5.83
C TYR A 4 -17.42 11.66 -4.52
N ALA A 5 -18.53 10.92 -4.59
CA ALA A 5 -19.07 10.28 -3.39
C ALA A 5 -17.90 9.48 -2.79
N ALA A 6 -17.35 9.94 -1.67
CA ALA A 6 -16.10 9.43 -1.13
C ALA A 6 -16.31 7.95 -0.80
N ILE A 7 -15.79 7.07 -1.67
CA ILE A 7 -15.78 5.63 -1.42
C ILE A 7 -14.84 5.45 -0.24
N LYS A 8 -15.41 5.09 0.93
CA LYS A 8 -14.62 4.82 2.13
C LYS A 8 -13.67 3.65 1.85
N PRO A 9 -12.36 3.81 2.10
CA PRO A 9 -11.43 2.72 1.90
C PRO A 9 -11.78 1.53 2.82
N THR A 10 -11.53 0.34 2.32
CA THR A 10 -11.75 -0.93 3.01
C THR A 10 -10.51 -1.33 3.81
N VAL A 11 -10.72 -1.71 5.07
CA VAL A 11 -9.64 -2.03 6.00
C VAL A 11 -9.87 -3.40 6.63
N TYR A 12 -9.04 -4.37 6.26
CA TYR A 12 -9.02 -5.67 6.91
C TYR A 12 -8.25 -5.62 8.22
N VAL A 13 -8.90 -6.05 9.30
CA VAL A 13 -8.35 -5.97 10.65
C VAL A 13 -7.79 -7.33 11.07
N GLU A 14 -6.48 -7.41 11.25
CA GLU A 14 -5.83 -8.59 11.80
C GLU A 14 -5.96 -8.64 13.34
N THR A 15 -5.94 -9.86 13.89
CA THR A 15 -6.24 -10.18 15.29
C THR A 15 -5.44 -9.39 16.32
N SER A 16 -4.17 -9.10 16.05
CA SER A 16 -3.34 -8.30 16.96
C SER A 16 -3.93 -6.91 17.20
N VAL A 17 -4.51 -6.25 16.19
CA VAL A 17 -5.13 -4.93 16.31
C VAL A 17 -6.31 -4.99 17.26
N ILE A 18 -7.17 -6.01 17.13
CA ILE A 18 -8.33 -6.20 18.02
C ILE A 18 -7.87 -6.42 19.47
N SER A 19 -6.78 -7.18 19.65
CA SER A 19 -6.21 -7.41 20.98
C SER A 19 -5.68 -6.10 21.59
N TYR A 20 -4.92 -5.31 20.84
CA TYR A 20 -4.46 -4.00 21.30
C TYR A 20 -5.60 -3.01 21.61
N LEU A 21 -6.73 -3.11 20.90
CA LEU A 21 -7.92 -2.30 21.15
C LEU A 21 -8.52 -2.60 22.53
N THR A 22 -8.67 -3.88 22.87
CA THR A 22 -9.46 -4.32 24.05
C THR A 22 -8.63 -4.60 25.30
N SER A 23 -7.33 -4.88 25.17
CA SER A 23 -6.47 -5.19 26.32
C SER A 23 -6.38 -4.02 27.31
N PHE A 24 -6.17 -4.36 28.59
CA PHE A 24 -5.94 -3.39 29.66
C PHE A 24 -4.75 -2.47 29.34
N PRO A 25 -4.79 -1.19 29.75
CA PRO A 25 -3.67 -0.27 29.59
C PRO A 25 -2.36 -0.87 30.13
N SER A 26 -1.35 -0.94 29.27
CA SER A 26 -0.04 -1.47 29.63
C SER A 26 0.89 -0.37 30.16
N ARG A 27 1.76 -0.72 31.10
CA ARG A 27 2.85 0.16 31.55
C ARG A 27 4.08 0.11 30.64
N ASN A 28 4.13 -0.86 29.72
CA ASN A 28 5.19 -0.92 28.72
C ASN A 28 4.91 0.15 27.65
N SER A 29 5.85 1.08 27.45
CA SER A 29 5.67 2.23 26.55
C SER A 29 5.35 1.84 25.11
N LEU A 30 6.02 0.81 24.57
CA LEU A 30 5.76 0.32 23.22
C LEU A 30 4.35 -0.27 23.10
N VAL A 31 3.92 -1.06 24.09
CA VAL A 31 2.57 -1.64 24.11
C VAL A 31 1.53 -0.53 24.27
N SER A 32 1.72 0.41 25.20
CA SER A 32 0.81 1.55 25.40
C SER A 32 0.63 2.37 24.14
N SER A 33 1.72 2.69 23.43
CA SER A 33 1.67 3.44 22.17
C SER A 33 0.84 2.73 21.10
N ARG A 34 0.96 1.40 20.98
CA ARG A 34 0.13 0.60 20.05
C ARG A 34 -1.34 0.58 20.44
N GLN A 35 -1.63 0.48 21.75
CA GLN A 35 -3.00 0.57 22.28
C GLN A 35 -3.61 1.95 21.98
N GLU A 36 -2.85 3.02 22.22
CA GLU A 36 -3.26 4.40 21.96
C GLU A 36 -3.55 4.62 20.47
N ALA A 37 -2.63 4.24 19.58
CA ALA A 37 -2.84 4.37 18.13
C ALA A 37 -4.05 3.57 17.63
N THR A 38 -4.25 2.35 18.16
CA THR A 38 -5.41 1.52 17.79
C THR A 38 -6.71 2.15 18.27
N ARG A 39 -6.75 2.66 19.51
CA ARG A 39 -7.92 3.36 20.06
C ARG A 39 -8.19 4.68 19.35
N GLN A 40 -7.14 5.40 18.94
CA GLN A 40 -7.27 6.60 18.12
C GLN A 40 -7.96 6.26 16.79
N LEU A 41 -7.50 5.22 16.09
CA LEU A 41 -8.14 4.75 14.86
C LEU A 41 -9.63 4.46 15.08
N TRP A 42 -9.98 3.80 16.20
CA TRP A 42 -11.35 3.44 16.53
C TRP A 42 -12.24 4.59 16.99
N ASN A 43 -11.68 5.60 17.66
CA ASN A 43 -12.47 6.67 18.26
C ASN A 43 -12.59 7.88 17.33
N GLU A 44 -11.56 8.15 16.53
CA GLU A 44 -11.46 9.36 15.70
C GLU A 44 -11.70 9.08 14.22
N HIS A 45 -11.35 7.88 13.74
CA HIS A 45 -11.31 7.55 12.31
C HIS A 45 -12.21 6.38 11.92
N PHE A 46 -13.09 5.92 12.82
CA PHE A 46 -13.94 4.75 12.55
C PHE A 46 -14.83 4.96 11.31
N ASP A 47 -15.41 6.16 11.21
CA ASP A 47 -16.31 6.53 10.12
C ASP A 47 -15.59 6.88 8.82
N ASP A 48 -14.26 6.98 8.80
CA ASP A 48 -13.49 7.24 7.59
C ASP A 48 -13.32 5.98 6.73
N PHE A 49 -13.52 4.80 7.33
CA PHE A 49 -13.25 3.50 6.72
C PHE A 49 -14.44 2.55 6.77
N LYS A 50 -14.35 1.50 5.95
CA LYS A 50 -15.14 0.28 6.11
C LYS A 50 -14.26 -0.82 6.70
N PHE A 51 -14.37 -1.03 8.00
CA PHE A 51 -13.63 -2.07 8.71
C PHE A 51 -14.25 -3.47 8.47
N ILE A 52 -13.37 -4.41 8.17
CA ILE A 52 -13.69 -5.75 7.70
C ILE A 52 -12.87 -6.79 8.48
N VAL A 53 -13.50 -7.90 8.83
CA VAL A 53 -12.88 -9.09 9.44
C VAL A 53 -13.29 -10.34 8.67
N SER A 54 -12.66 -11.47 8.97
CA SER A 54 -13.06 -12.78 8.43
C SER A 54 -13.09 -13.85 9.52
N ASP A 55 -13.49 -15.06 9.16
CA ASP A 55 -13.66 -16.21 10.07
C ASP A 55 -12.37 -16.59 10.78
N ILE A 56 -11.20 -16.37 10.16
CA ILE A 56 -9.91 -16.64 10.81
C ILE A 56 -9.72 -15.71 12.02
N VAL A 57 -10.04 -14.43 11.86
CA VAL A 57 -10.00 -13.44 12.95
C VAL A 57 -10.95 -13.85 14.08
N ILE A 58 -12.19 -14.27 13.74
CA ILE A 58 -13.16 -14.72 14.74
C ILE A 58 -12.65 -15.93 15.52
N THR A 59 -11.99 -16.85 14.83
CA THR A 59 -11.43 -18.07 15.43
C THR A 59 -10.30 -17.70 16.39
N GLU A 60 -9.38 -16.84 15.96
CA GLU A 60 -8.22 -16.45 16.76
C GLU A 60 -8.59 -15.61 17.98
N ILE A 61 -9.54 -14.67 17.86
CA ILE A 61 -9.93 -13.84 19.01
C ILE A 61 -10.71 -14.59 20.09
N ARG A 62 -11.29 -15.75 19.75
CA ARG A 62 -12.00 -16.63 20.70
C ARG A 62 -11.05 -17.41 21.59
N ASP A 63 -9.83 -17.63 21.15
CA ASP A 63 -8.84 -18.36 21.93
C ASP A 63 -8.34 -17.54 23.12
N GLY A 64 -7.92 -18.24 24.18
CA GLY A 64 -7.39 -17.64 25.41
C GLY A 64 -8.43 -17.49 26.51
N ASP A 65 -8.25 -16.45 27.34
CA ASP A 65 -9.15 -16.14 28.46
C ASP A 65 -10.55 -15.77 27.98
N GLU A 66 -11.58 -16.31 28.65
CA GLU A 66 -12.97 -16.16 28.24
C GLU A 66 -13.45 -14.70 28.35
N GLU A 67 -13.06 -13.98 29.41
CA GLU A 67 -13.47 -12.58 29.58
C GLU A 67 -12.84 -11.70 28.50
N GLU A 68 -11.55 -11.90 28.21
CA GLU A 68 -10.87 -11.17 27.14
C GLU A 68 -11.43 -11.51 25.75
N ALA A 69 -11.76 -12.77 25.49
CA ALA A 69 -12.38 -13.21 24.24
C ALA A 69 -13.73 -12.54 24.02
N GLN A 70 -14.56 -12.42 25.06
CA GLN A 70 -15.84 -11.70 24.98
C GLN A 70 -15.65 -10.21 24.67
N LEU A 71 -14.64 -9.57 25.25
CA LEU A 71 -14.30 -8.18 24.94
C LEU A 71 -13.91 -8.01 23.47
N ARG A 72 -13.05 -8.90 22.94
CA ARG A 72 -12.64 -8.88 21.52
C ARG A 72 -13.82 -9.11 20.58
N LEU A 73 -14.68 -10.09 20.86
CA LEU A 73 -15.88 -10.37 20.07
C LEU A 73 -16.85 -9.17 20.05
N LYS A 74 -17.05 -8.52 21.20
CA LYS A 74 -17.90 -7.33 21.29
C LYS A 74 -17.34 -6.16 20.48
N ALA A 75 -16.01 -5.99 20.46
CA ALA A 75 -15.37 -4.89 19.73
C ALA A 75 -15.57 -4.96 18.21
N ILE A 76 -15.76 -6.17 17.67
CA ILE A 76 -15.90 -6.37 16.22
C ILE A 76 -17.35 -6.65 15.77
N ALA A 77 -18.32 -6.64 16.68
CA ALA A 77 -19.69 -7.07 16.41
C ALA A 77 -20.39 -6.27 15.29
N ASN A 78 -19.97 -5.01 15.06
CA ASN A 78 -20.50 -4.13 14.04
C ASN A 78 -19.67 -4.12 12.75
N LEU A 79 -18.58 -4.89 12.68
CA LEU A 79 -17.72 -4.92 11.50
C LEU A 79 -18.30 -5.82 10.41
N THR A 80 -17.97 -5.50 9.16
CA THR A 80 -18.34 -6.36 8.03
C THR A 80 -17.53 -7.65 8.09
N ARG A 81 -18.18 -8.79 7.88
CA ARG A 81 -17.52 -10.10 7.81
C ARG A 81 -17.47 -10.58 6.36
N LEU A 82 -16.32 -11.10 5.94
CA LEU A 82 -16.15 -11.70 4.62
C LEU A 82 -16.60 -13.16 4.62
N ASP A 83 -17.12 -13.58 3.47
CA ASP A 83 -17.39 -14.99 3.19
C ASP A 83 -16.09 -15.76 2.96
N ILE A 84 -16.12 -17.06 3.21
CA ILE A 84 -15.03 -17.98 2.89
C ILE A 84 -14.84 -18.04 1.37
N SER A 85 -13.60 -17.94 0.92
CA SER A 85 -13.25 -17.85 -0.51
C SER A 85 -12.19 -18.90 -0.87
N PRO A 86 -12.52 -19.96 -1.65
CA PRO A 86 -11.53 -20.95 -2.10
C PRO A 86 -10.29 -20.35 -2.80
N PRO A 87 -10.40 -19.25 -3.58
CA PRO A 87 -9.21 -18.54 -4.07
C PRO A 87 -8.27 -18.03 -2.98
N ALA A 88 -8.78 -17.67 -1.80
CA ALA A 88 -7.94 -17.23 -0.68
C ALA A 88 -7.10 -18.39 -0.13
N ASP A 89 -7.67 -19.60 -0.02
CA ASP A 89 -6.91 -20.78 0.39
C ASP A 89 -5.78 -21.10 -0.61
N GLY A 90 -6.07 -21.02 -1.91
CA GLY A 90 -5.09 -21.22 -2.96
C GLY A 90 -3.95 -20.20 -2.91
N LEU A 91 -4.26 -18.91 -2.72
CA LEU A 91 -3.26 -17.86 -2.60
C LEU A 91 -2.45 -17.98 -1.29
N ALA A 92 -3.09 -18.35 -0.17
CA ALA A 92 -2.40 -18.58 1.09
C ALA A 92 -1.39 -19.73 0.97
N GLN A 93 -1.77 -20.84 0.33
CA GLN A 93 -0.86 -21.95 0.09
C GLN A 93 0.31 -21.53 -0.80
N LEU A 94 0.05 -20.76 -1.86
CA LEU A 94 1.11 -20.23 -2.74
C LEU A 94 2.09 -19.33 -1.99
N LEU A 95 1.62 -18.46 -1.09
CA LEU A 95 2.47 -17.62 -0.25
C LEU A 95 3.38 -18.45 0.66
N LEU A 96 2.91 -19.59 1.16
CA LEU A 96 3.72 -20.52 1.96
C LEU A 96 4.73 -21.28 1.09
N ASP A 97 4.30 -21.85 -0.04
CA ASP A 97 5.12 -22.66 -0.94
C ASP A 97 6.28 -21.85 -1.56
N THR A 98 6.03 -20.57 -1.84
CA THR A 98 7.04 -19.62 -2.32
C THR A 98 7.91 -19.05 -1.21
N VAL A 99 7.61 -19.36 0.06
CA VAL A 99 8.29 -18.83 1.25
C VAL A 99 8.17 -17.30 1.35
N ALA A 100 7.11 -16.73 0.74
CA ALA A 100 6.76 -15.32 0.94
C ALA A 100 6.27 -15.08 2.38
N VAL A 101 5.59 -16.08 2.93
CA VAL A 101 5.28 -16.22 4.34
C VAL A 101 5.94 -17.50 4.86
N PRO A 102 6.52 -17.52 6.08
CA PRO A 102 7.10 -18.74 6.64
C PRO A 102 6.09 -19.89 6.74
N HIS A 103 6.53 -21.13 6.47
CA HIS A 103 5.66 -22.32 6.53
C HIS A 103 4.96 -22.54 7.88
N ASN A 104 5.55 -22.04 8.97
CA ASN A 104 4.98 -22.13 10.31
C ASN A 104 4.03 -20.98 10.67
N SER A 105 3.68 -20.13 9.70
CA SER A 105 2.78 -18.99 9.84
C SER A 105 1.59 -19.06 8.86
N PRO A 106 0.83 -20.17 8.80
CA PRO A 106 -0.28 -20.31 7.86
C PRO A 106 -1.41 -19.28 8.07
N GLN A 107 -1.63 -18.86 9.32
CA GLN A 107 -2.60 -17.82 9.67
C GLN A 107 -2.24 -16.46 9.04
N ASP A 108 -0.97 -16.05 9.14
CA ASP A 108 -0.49 -14.81 8.50
C ASP A 108 -0.71 -14.84 6.97
N ALA A 109 -0.45 -15.99 6.34
CA ALA A 109 -0.71 -16.17 4.90
C ALA A 109 -2.20 -16.06 4.56
N GLN A 110 -3.08 -16.60 5.40
CA GLN A 110 -4.53 -16.49 5.25
C GLN A 110 -5.01 -15.05 5.35
N HIS A 111 -4.56 -14.27 6.34
CA HIS A 111 -4.92 -12.85 6.43
C HIS A 111 -4.56 -12.08 5.15
N ILE A 112 -3.34 -12.27 4.64
CA ILE A 112 -2.88 -11.63 3.39
C ILE A 112 -3.74 -12.06 2.21
N ALA A 113 -3.95 -13.37 2.06
CA ALA A 113 -4.64 -13.93 0.92
C ALA A 113 -6.11 -13.48 0.86
N ILE A 114 -6.80 -13.49 1.99
CA ILE A 114 -8.18 -13.00 2.10
C ILE A 114 -8.24 -11.53 1.69
N ALA A 115 -7.34 -10.69 2.21
CA ALA A 115 -7.35 -9.27 1.88
C ALA A 115 -7.10 -9.01 0.38
N ALA A 116 -6.11 -9.70 -0.21
CA ALA A 116 -5.76 -9.55 -1.61
C ALA A 116 -6.86 -10.06 -2.56
N VAL A 117 -7.44 -11.23 -2.27
CA VAL A 117 -8.50 -11.83 -3.10
C VAL A 117 -9.76 -10.97 -3.12
N HIS A 118 -10.10 -10.36 -2.00
CA HIS A 118 -11.26 -9.45 -1.91
C HIS A 118 -10.96 -8.02 -2.38
N ASN A 119 -9.75 -7.76 -2.92
CA ASN A 119 -9.29 -6.44 -3.36
C ASN A 119 -9.47 -5.36 -2.28
N LEU A 120 -9.11 -5.68 -1.04
CA LEU A 120 -9.19 -4.72 0.05
C LEU A 120 -8.04 -3.73 -0.03
N ASP A 121 -8.30 -2.47 0.32
CA ASP A 121 -7.33 -1.39 0.20
C ASP A 121 -6.19 -1.56 1.21
N TYR A 122 -6.55 -1.89 2.45
CA TYR A 122 -5.62 -2.00 3.57
C TYR A 122 -5.78 -3.30 4.36
N LEU A 123 -4.66 -3.82 4.87
CA LEU A 123 -4.57 -4.83 5.90
C LEU A 123 -3.78 -4.23 7.06
N ILE A 124 -4.44 -4.01 8.20
CA ILE A 124 -3.79 -3.45 9.39
C ILE A 124 -3.36 -4.55 10.35
N SER A 125 -2.11 -4.47 10.82
CA SER A 125 -1.54 -5.44 11.75
C SER A 125 -0.45 -4.79 12.63
N TRP A 126 -0.22 -5.34 13.82
CA TRP A 126 0.96 -5.06 14.64
C TRP A 126 2.04 -6.16 14.56
N ASN A 127 1.83 -7.21 13.74
CA ASN A 127 2.79 -8.29 13.55
C ASN A 127 3.94 -7.87 12.61
N TYR A 128 4.90 -7.12 13.15
CA TYR A 128 6.13 -6.72 12.44
C TYR A 128 7.02 -7.87 12.00
N LYS A 129 6.88 -9.04 12.64
CA LYS A 129 7.75 -10.18 12.35
C LYS A 129 7.36 -10.85 11.04
N HIS A 130 6.06 -10.94 10.74
CA HIS A 130 5.56 -11.73 9.62
C HIS A 130 4.78 -10.92 8.58
N LEU A 131 4.07 -9.87 8.98
CA LEU A 131 3.18 -9.11 8.08
C LEU A 131 3.76 -7.75 7.68
N VAL A 132 4.12 -6.92 8.65
CA VAL A 132 4.45 -5.50 8.41
C VAL A 132 5.90 -5.28 7.92
N ASN A 133 6.72 -6.32 7.85
CA ASN A 133 8.11 -6.18 7.42
C ASN A 133 8.23 -5.79 5.93
N GLU A 134 8.85 -4.65 5.64
CA GLU A 134 8.96 -4.09 4.27
C GLU A 134 9.59 -5.05 3.26
N ASN A 135 10.67 -5.74 3.63
CA ASN A 135 11.34 -6.68 2.73
C ASN A 135 10.44 -7.86 2.38
N LYS A 136 9.61 -8.31 3.34
CA LYS A 136 8.63 -9.39 3.09
C LYS A 136 7.46 -8.89 2.25
N ARG A 137 6.97 -7.67 2.50
CA ARG A 137 5.88 -7.06 1.75
C ARG A 137 6.17 -7.01 0.25
N GLN A 138 7.40 -6.65 -0.15
CA GLN A 138 7.76 -6.64 -1.57
C GLN A 138 7.62 -8.01 -2.22
N TYR A 139 8.04 -9.07 -1.52
CA TYR A 139 7.95 -10.43 -2.03
C TYR A 139 6.51 -10.97 -2.04
N ILE A 140 5.75 -10.72 -0.97
CA ILE A 140 4.30 -10.97 -0.90
C ILE A 140 3.58 -10.30 -2.08
N ASN A 141 3.85 -9.01 -2.29
CA ASN A 141 3.23 -8.23 -3.37
C ASN A 141 3.56 -8.79 -4.75
N ARG A 142 4.76 -9.31 -4.94
CA ARG A 142 5.12 -9.99 -6.18
C ARG A 142 4.30 -11.27 -6.37
N VAL A 143 4.25 -12.14 -5.35
CA VAL A 143 3.50 -13.41 -5.42
C VAL A 143 2.02 -13.16 -5.69
N CYS A 144 1.40 -12.18 -5.04
CA CYS A 144 0.01 -11.81 -5.31
C CYS A 144 -0.19 -11.38 -6.77
N ARG A 145 0.68 -10.53 -7.32
CA ARG A 145 0.60 -10.08 -8.73
C ARG A 145 0.82 -11.21 -9.71
N ASP A 146 1.81 -12.06 -9.46
CA ASP A 146 2.12 -13.23 -10.30
C ASP A 146 0.94 -14.23 -10.30
N ALA A 147 0.16 -14.28 -9.22
CA ALA A 147 -1.08 -15.04 -9.11
C ALA A 147 -2.33 -14.32 -9.66
N GLY A 148 -2.20 -13.10 -10.20
CA GLY A 148 -3.30 -12.33 -10.79
C GLY A 148 -4.11 -11.49 -9.81
N PHE A 149 -3.67 -11.33 -8.56
CA PHE A 149 -4.34 -10.53 -7.54
C PHE A 149 -3.66 -9.19 -7.32
N GLN A 150 -4.44 -8.16 -7.01
CA GLN A 150 -3.88 -6.89 -6.56
C GLN A 150 -3.41 -7.02 -5.10
N PRO A 151 -2.15 -6.68 -4.79
CA PRO A 151 -1.68 -6.74 -3.41
C PRO A 151 -2.34 -5.67 -2.54
N THR A 152 -2.88 -6.08 -1.40
CA THR A 152 -3.38 -5.16 -0.37
C THR A 152 -2.24 -4.41 0.32
N THR A 153 -2.47 -3.16 0.68
CA THR A 153 -1.49 -2.38 1.44
C THR A 153 -1.45 -2.86 2.89
N ILE A 154 -0.38 -3.57 3.25
CA ILE A 154 -0.12 -3.99 4.63
C ILE A 154 0.55 -2.86 5.40
N CYS A 155 -0.04 -2.43 6.52
CA CYS A 155 0.49 -1.34 7.34
C CYS A 155 0.07 -1.46 8.81
N THR A 156 0.55 -0.57 9.66
CA THR A 156 0.08 -0.44 11.05
C THR A 156 -1.05 0.58 11.18
N PRO A 157 -1.80 0.58 12.29
CA PRO A 157 -2.74 1.66 12.61
C PRO A 157 -2.11 3.06 12.57
N ILE A 158 -0.84 3.21 12.96
CA ILE A 158 -0.13 4.51 12.90
C ILE A 158 0.02 4.94 11.45
N ASP A 159 0.58 4.07 10.60
CA ASP A 159 0.79 4.37 9.18
C ASP A 159 -0.53 4.74 8.48
N LEU A 160 -1.62 4.05 8.83
CA LEU A 160 -2.94 4.34 8.27
C LEU A 160 -3.46 5.72 8.68
N ILE A 161 -3.33 6.10 9.96
CA ILE A 161 -3.71 7.44 10.45
C ILE A 161 -2.86 8.52 9.79
N GLU A 162 -1.56 8.29 9.63
CA GLU A 162 -0.64 9.24 8.98
C GLU A 162 -1.01 9.46 7.51
N GLU A 163 -1.34 8.40 6.78
CA GLU A 163 -1.79 8.48 5.38
C GLU A 163 -3.06 9.35 5.23
N ILE A 164 -4.03 9.23 6.15
CA ILE A 164 -5.22 10.10 6.17
C ILE A 164 -4.82 11.55 6.41
N LYS A 165 -4.01 11.81 7.44
CA LYS A 165 -3.55 13.15 7.79
C LYS A 165 -2.77 13.82 6.66
N MET A 166 -2.07 13.05 5.83
CA MET A 166 -1.41 13.57 4.63
C MET A 166 -2.41 13.90 3.51
N LYS A 167 -3.46 13.09 3.32
CA LYS A 167 -4.52 13.34 2.33
C LYS A 167 -5.45 14.50 2.70
N GLU A 168 -5.70 14.70 3.99
CA GLU A 168 -6.60 15.75 4.51
C GLU A 168 -5.94 17.11 4.63
N LYS A 169 -4.61 17.17 4.71
CA LYS A 169 -3.91 18.46 4.72
C LYS A 169 -4.06 19.10 3.33
N PRO A 170 -4.70 20.29 3.21
CA PRO A 170 -4.43 21.13 2.06
C PRO A 170 -2.92 21.41 2.05
N ASP A 171 -2.34 21.59 0.85
CA ASP A 171 -0.89 21.67 0.62
C ASP A 171 -0.13 22.14 1.86
N PRO A 172 0.68 21.27 2.49
CA PRO A 172 1.31 21.60 3.75
C PRO A 172 2.06 22.93 3.60
N PRO A 173 2.11 23.79 4.63
CA PRO A 173 2.84 25.04 4.55
C PRO A 173 4.25 24.74 4.04
N THR A 174 4.56 25.24 2.84
CA THR A 174 5.82 24.97 2.17
C THR A 174 6.93 25.55 3.05
N ASP A 175 7.83 24.70 3.55
CA ASP A 175 8.99 25.23 4.25
C ASP A 175 9.94 25.95 3.25
N PRO A 176 10.82 26.85 3.72
CA PRO A 176 11.68 27.62 2.82
C PRO A 176 12.55 26.79 1.87
N ILE A 177 12.88 25.53 2.23
CA ILE A 177 13.68 24.63 1.40
C ILE A 177 12.81 24.08 0.26
N LEU A 178 11.58 23.68 0.56
CA LEU A 178 10.63 23.24 -0.46
C LEU A 178 10.25 24.37 -1.42
N GLU A 179 10.10 25.60 -0.94
CA GLU A 179 9.86 26.78 -1.78
C GLU A 179 11.01 27.04 -2.76
N GLU A 180 12.25 26.91 -2.28
CA GLU A 180 13.44 27.00 -3.14
C GLU A 180 13.45 25.90 -4.21
N ILE A 181 13.11 24.66 -3.84
CA ILE A 181 13.01 23.54 -4.80
C ILE A 181 11.94 23.80 -5.86
N TYR A 182 10.76 24.30 -5.48
CA TYR A 182 9.70 24.62 -6.43
C TYR A 182 10.11 25.73 -7.38
N ARG A 183 10.70 26.82 -6.88
CA ARG A 183 11.24 27.89 -7.73
C ARG A 183 12.29 27.36 -8.73
N MET A 184 13.23 26.55 -8.27
CA MET A 184 14.25 25.95 -9.16
C MET A 184 13.62 25.06 -10.24
N LYS A 185 12.60 24.26 -9.88
CA LYS A 185 11.90 23.39 -10.83
C LYS A 185 11.07 24.18 -11.84
N GLU A 186 10.40 25.24 -11.41
CA GLU A 186 9.64 26.14 -12.29
C GLU A 186 10.55 26.89 -13.26
N GLU A 187 11.63 27.50 -12.77
CA GLU A 187 12.63 28.17 -13.61
C GLU A 187 13.29 27.21 -14.60
N PHE A 188 13.49 25.95 -14.21
CA PHE A 188 14.01 24.92 -15.11
C PHE A 188 12.97 24.50 -16.14
N ALA A 189 11.71 24.25 -15.72
CA ALA A 189 10.62 23.86 -16.60
C ALA A 189 10.29 24.95 -17.63
N ALA A 190 10.33 26.23 -17.24
CA ALA A 190 10.07 27.37 -18.11
C ALA A 190 11.07 27.51 -19.27
N LYS A 191 12.20 26.77 -19.25
CA LYS A 191 13.17 26.73 -20.36
C LYS A 191 12.74 25.84 -21.51
N PHE A 192 11.69 25.02 -21.33
CA PHE A 192 11.27 24.01 -22.30
C PHE A 192 9.77 24.13 -22.58
N ASN A 193 9.40 24.09 -23.87
CA ASN A 193 8.01 24.15 -24.29
C ASN A 193 7.39 22.76 -24.50
N SER A 194 8.22 21.71 -24.50
CA SER A 194 7.77 20.33 -24.69
C SER A 194 8.67 19.31 -23.98
N MET A 195 8.16 18.09 -23.82
CA MET A 195 8.90 16.97 -23.23
C MET A 195 10.07 16.54 -24.13
N GLU A 196 9.92 16.67 -25.44
CA GLU A 196 10.96 16.37 -26.43
C GLU A 196 12.15 17.32 -26.28
N GLU A 197 11.90 18.63 -26.16
CA GLU A 197 12.97 19.64 -25.94
C GLU A 197 13.75 19.36 -24.65
N LEU A 198 13.04 19.04 -23.56
CA LEU A 198 13.65 18.66 -22.29
C LEU A 198 14.49 17.38 -22.44
N THR A 199 13.99 16.38 -23.17
CA THR A 199 14.67 15.10 -23.38
C THR A 199 15.97 15.29 -24.17
N VAL A 200 15.96 16.12 -25.22
CA VAL A 200 17.16 16.46 -26.01
C VAL A 200 18.21 17.13 -25.11
N TYR A 201 17.81 18.12 -24.32
CA TYR A 201 18.70 18.79 -23.38
C TYR A 201 19.32 17.82 -22.36
N LEU A 202 18.51 16.94 -21.75
CA LEU A 202 18.99 15.98 -20.76
C LEU A 202 19.95 14.93 -21.37
N LYS A 203 19.73 14.50 -22.62
CA LYS A 203 20.65 13.62 -23.35
C LYS A 203 22.02 14.28 -23.56
N GLU A 204 22.04 15.55 -23.95
CA GLU A 204 23.27 16.31 -24.13
C GLU A 204 24.05 16.46 -22.81
N VAL A 205 23.36 16.85 -21.73
CA VAL A 205 23.98 16.93 -20.39
C VAL A 205 24.53 15.57 -19.95
N ASN A 206 23.79 14.48 -20.20
CA ASN A 206 24.24 13.13 -19.89
C ASN A 206 25.52 12.75 -20.63
N ALA A 207 25.62 13.07 -21.93
CA ALA A 207 26.79 12.81 -22.75
C ALA A 207 28.02 13.58 -22.24
N GLN A 208 27.84 14.86 -21.89
CA GLN A 208 28.91 15.71 -21.35
C GLN A 208 29.42 15.20 -20.00
N GLU A 209 28.53 14.81 -19.08
CA GLU A 209 28.91 14.27 -17.77
C GLU A 209 29.56 12.88 -17.88
N LYS A 210 29.11 12.04 -18.81
CA LYS A 210 29.80 10.77 -19.15
C LYS A 210 31.22 11.03 -19.64
N ALA A 211 31.43 12.01 -20.52
CA ALA A 211 32.75 12.40 -21.00
C ALA A 211 33.66 12.92 -19.87
N ARG A 212 33.07 13.51 -18.82
CA ARG A 212 33.75 13.92 -17.57
C ARG A 212 34.01 12.76 -16.60
N GLY A 213 33.68 11.52 -16.96
CA GLY A 213 33.93 10.32 -16.16
C GLY A 213 32.87 10.01 -15.11
N ARG A 214 31.69 10.64 -15.16
CA ARG A 214 30.56 10.25 -14.29
C ARG A 214 30.07 8.85 -14.66
N LYS A 215 29.80 8.03 -13.64
CA LYS A 215 29.27 6.66 -13.81
C LYS A 215 27.77 6.69 -13.95
N TYR A 216 27.24 5.97 -14.94
CA TYR A 216 25.82 5.79 -15.18
C TYR A 216 25.48 4.30 -15.22
N ARG A 217 24.25 3.95 -14.80
CA ARG A 217 23.68 2.61 -14.98
C ARG A 217 22.69 2.65 -16.14
N PRO A 218 22.76 1.73 -17.12
CA PRO A 218 21.77 1.66 -18.19
C PRO A 218 20.40 1.26 -17.63
N ALA A 219 19.33 1.73 -18.28
CA ALA A 219 17.98 1.26 -17.98
C ALA A 219 17.83 -0.19 -18.47
N PRO A 220 17.08 -1.04 -17.74
CA PRO A 220 16.69 -2.36 -18.26
C PRO A 220 15.75 -2.20 -19.48
N PRO A 221 15.74 -3.17 -20.41
CA PRO A 221 14.80 -3.13 -21.52
C PRO A 221 13.35 -3.20 -20.99
N PRO A 222 12.41 -2.49 -21.64
CA PRO A 222 11.00 -2.56 -21.26
C PRO A 222 10.43 -3.98 -21.49
N PRO A 223 9.34 -4.35 -20.79
CA PRO A 223 8.61 -5.58 -21.07
C PRO A 223 8.15 -5.66 -22.54
N PRO A 224 8.04 -6.86 -23.15
CA PRO A 224 7.65 -7.01 -24.56
C PRO A 224 6.29 -6.41 -24.91
N ASP A 225 5.37 -6.35 -23.94
CA ASP A 225 4.00 -5.84 -24.07
C ASP A 225 3.87 -4.35 -23.67
N PHE A 226 4.99 -3.67 -23.40
CA PHE A 226 4.98 -2.31 -22.86
C PHE A 226 4.20 -1.33 -23.76
N GLU A 227 4.48 -1.30 -25.06
CA GLU A 227 3.80 -0.38 -25.99
C GLU A 227 2.31 -0.70 -26.13
N GLU A 228 1.95 -1.98 -26.17
CA GLU A 228 0.54 -2.42 -26.24
C GLU A 228 -0.23 -1.97 -24.99
N ARG A 229 0.37 -2.10 -23.80
CA ARG A 229 -0.23 -1.64 -22.54
C ARG A 229 -0.42 -0.13 -22.50
N ILE A 230 0.55 0.63 -22.99
CA ILE A 230 0.46 2.10 -23.05
C ILE A 230 -0.60 2.54 -24.06
N GLU A 231 -0.65 1.93 -25.24
CA GLU A 231 -1.65 2.24 -26.27
C GLU A 231 -3.07 1.94 -25.79
N LYS A 232 -3.26 0.77 -25.14
CA LYS A 232 -4.53 0.40 -24.51
C LYS A 232 -4.97 1.43 -23.47
N MET A 233 -4.05 1.82 -22.58
CA MET A 233 -4.33 2.81 -21.52
C MET A 233 -4.72 4.17 -22.11
N TYR A 234 -4.02 4.67 -23.13
CA TYR A 234 -4.38 5.92 -23.78
C TYR A 234 -5.74 5.87 -24.45
N LYS A 235 -6.07 4.74 -25.11
CA LYS A 235 -7.37 4.53 -25.72
C LYS A 235 -8.50 4.52 -24.68
N GLU A 236 -8.30 3.87 -23.54
CA GLU A 236 -9.27 3.84 -22.42
C GLU A 236 -9.49 5.23 -21.82
N LEU A 237 -8.44 6.04 -21.74
CA LEU A 237 -8.50 7.43 -21.24
C LEU A 237 -8.95 8.45 -22.31
N GLY A 238 -9.20 8.01 -23.55
CA GLY A 238 -9.55 8.91 -24.66
C GLY A 238 -8.42 9.87 -25.07
N ILE A 239 -7.17 9.56 -24.73
CA ILE A 239 -5.99 10.37 -25.04
C ILE A 239 -5.45 9.95 -26.41
N VAL A 240 -5.33 10.91 -27.34
CA VAL A 240 -4.69 10.68 -28.63
C VAL A 240 -3.20 10.99 -28.50
N ARG A 241 -2.34 9.96 -28.63
CA ARG A 241 -0.90 10.15 -28.79
C ARG A 241 -0.66 10.99 -30.06
N LYS A 242 0.05 12.11 -29.96
CA LYS A 242 0.59 12.76 -31.17
C LYS A 242 1.55 11.78 -31.82
N SER A 243 1.26 11.41 -33.07
CA SER A 243 2.09 10.50 -33.84
C SER A 243 3.45 11.15 -34.11
N GLU A 244 4.51 10.63 -33.48
CA GLU A 244 5.89 10.48 -33.96
C GLU A 244 6.87 10.47 -32.78
N ASP A 245 6.97 9.33 -32.11
CA ASP A 245 8.15 8.99 -31.29
C ASP A 245 8.39 7.50 -31.43
N LYS A 246 8.96 7.10 -32.58
CA LYS A 246 9.74 5.86 -32.61
C LYS A 246 10.96 6.13 -31.74
N VAL A 247 11.00 5.54 -30.55
CA VAL A 247 12.21 5.46 -29.75
C VAL A 247 13.26 4.74 -30.61
N SER A 248 14.13 5.51 -31.26
CA SER A 248 15.31 4.97 -31.93
C SER A 248 16.34 4.65 -30.86
N ASP A 249 16.63 3.36 -30.68
CA ASP A 249 17.76 2.88 -29.90
C ASP A 249 19.07 3.50 -30.40
N ALA A 250 19.81 4.13 -29.49
CA ALA A 250 21.23 4.46 -29.61
C ALA A 250 21.88 4.53 -28.21
#